data_AF-A0A9D6WQA7-F1
#
_entry.id   AF-A0A9D6WQA7-F1
#
_cell.length_a   1.000
_cell.length_b   1.000
_cell.length_c   1.000
_cell.angle_alpha   90.00
_cell.angle_beta   90.00
_cell.angle_gamma   90.00
#
_symmetry.space_group_name_H-M   'P 1'
#
loop_
_entity.id
_entity.type
_entity.pdbx_description
1 polymer ?
#
loop_
_entity_poly.entity_id
_entity_poly.type
_entity_poly.pdbx_seq_one_letter_code
_entity_poly.pdbx_strand_id
1 'polypeptide(L)'
;GNVGIGTTGPLSKLDVAGGLALGSYAGVSAAPTNGLLVSGNVGVGTASPITKLHVEGACVTGDTLLPIRRRKRKKKYADSDDETWEWDYFLCRIDEVLSGDEVLSLRLPEGPRDLLSEDKDNFGSGKVEWHRINDVMDKGHREIFELVTKSGRRIRTTARHPYLVKLLNG
;
A
#
# COMPACT_ATOMS: atom_id res chain seq x y z
N GLY A 1 -8.57 -7.72 34.62
CA GLY A 1 -8.15 -6.31 34.50
C GLY A 1 -7.23 -6.13 33.32
N ASN A 2 -6.85 -4.89 33.03
CA ASN A 2 -5.80 -4.56 32.06
C ASN A 2 -4.45 -4.46 32.79
N VAL A 3 -3.34 -4.76 32.11
CA VAL A 3 -1.98 -4.64 32.65
C VAL A 3 -1.26 -3.48 31.96
N GLY A 4 -0.68 -2.56 32.76
CA GLY A 4 0.13 -1.45 32.27
C GLY A 4 1.58 -1.58 32.72
N ILE A 5 2.53 -1.42 31.80
CA ILE A 5 3.96 -1.30 32.08
C ILE A 5 4.42 0.09 31.64
N GLY A 6 4.95 0.89 32.58
CA GLY A 6 5.32 2.29 32.31
C GLY A 6 4.13 3.25 32.15
N THR A 7 2.90 2.77 32.40
CA THR A 7 1.67 3.59 32.38
C THR A 7 0.74 3.19 33.53
N THR A 8 0.03 4.16 34.09
CA THR A 8 -0.96 3.96 35.15
C THR A 8 -2.40 3.84 34.62
N GLY A 9 -2.63 4.14 33.35
CA GLY A 9 -3.94 4.10 32.71
C GLY A 9 -3.96 3.20 31.47
N PRO A 10 -3.85 1.87 31.61
CA PRO A 10 -3.86 0.96 30.47
C PRO A 10 -5.24 0.91 29.80
N LEU A 11 -5.31 1.31 28.53
CA LEU A 11 -6.50 1.31 27.67
C LEU A 11 -6.72 -0.04 27.00
N SER A 12 -5.66 -0.77 26.67
CA SER A 12 -5.75 -2.13 26.11
C SER A 12 -5.53 -3.18 27.20
N LYS A 13 -5.77 -4.47 26.87
CA LYS A 13 -5.50 -5.57 27.81
C LYS A 13 -4.06 -5.61 28.31
N LEU A 14 -3.12 -5.20 27.46
CA LEU A 14 -1.72 -4.96 27.78
C LEU A 14 -1.30 -3.65 27.12
N ASP A 15 -0.89 -2.66 27.92
CA ASP A 15 -0.25 -1.43 27.44
C ASP A 15 1.20 -1.39 27.95
N VAL A 16 2.13 -1.11 27.04
CA VAL A 16 3.55 -0.89 27.36
C VAL A 16 3.94 0.49 26.85
N ALA A 17 4.24 1.41 27.76
CA ALA A 17 4.78 2.73 27.42
C ALA A 17 6.32 2.68 27.49
N GLY A 18 6.97 2.74 26.33
CA GLY A 18 8.41 2.59 26.18
C GLY A 18 8.77 1.49 25.18
N GLY A 19 10.02 0.98 25.26
CA GLY A 19 10.48 -0.11 24.41
C GLY A 19 10.05 -1.49 24.93
N LEU A 20 9.70 -2.41 24.03
CA LEU A 20 9.32 -3.79 24.33
C LEU A 20 10.28 -4.78 23.66
N ALA A 21 10.97 -5.60 24.46
CA ALA A 21 11.79 -6.72 23.98
C ALA A 21 11.09 -8.06 24.26
N LEU A 22 10.94 -8.91 23.24
CA LEU A 22 10.26 -10.20 23.31
C LEU A 22 11.17 -11.36 22.90
N GLY A 23 10.96 -12.52 23.52
CA GLY A 23 11.74 -13.73 23.28
C GLY A 23 13.10 -13.67 23.95
N SER A 24 14.13 -14.19 23.27
CA SER A 24 15.49 -14.26 23.82
C SER A 24 16.17 -12.90 24.04
N TYR A 25 15.55 -11.80 23.60
CA TYR A 25 16.04 -10.45 23.84
C TYR A 25 15.60 -9.87 25.20
N ALA A 26 14.54 -10.42 25.81
CA ALA A 26 14.05 -9.95 27.10
C ALA A 26 15.14 -10.09 28.18
N GLY A 27 15.51 -8.97 28.83
CA GLY A 27 16.55 -8.93 29.85
C GLY A 27 18.00 -8.94 29.32
N VAL A 28 18.20 -8.99 28.00
CA VAL A 28 19.53 -9.07 27.37
C VAL A 28 19.83 -7.88 26.46
N SER A 29 18.85 -7.44 25.67
CA SER A 29 19.00 -6.33 24.74
C SER A 29 17.89 -5.31 24.94
N ALA A 30 18.26 -4.05 25.11
CA ALA A 30 17.30 -2.96 25.20
C ALA A 30 16.60 -2.79 23.83
N ALA A 31 15.27 -2.78 23.84
CA ALA A 31 14.50 -2.42 22.65
C ALA A 31 14.72 -0.94 22.30
N PRO A 32 14.56 -0.54 21.03
CA PRO A 32 14.56 0.87 20.65
C PRO A 32 13.54 1.69 21.45
N THR A 33 13.80 2.98 21.65
CA THR A 33 12.87 3.90 22.33
C THR A 33 11.50 3.85 21.65
N ASN A 34 10.45 3.55 22.42
CA ASN A 34 9.07 3.37 21.93
C ASN A 34 8.95 2.34 20.78
N GLY A 35 9.88 1.39 20.69
CA GLY A 35 9.94 0.37 19.64
C GLY A 35 9.70 -1.04 20.15
N LEU A 36 9.58 -1.98 19.20
CA LEU A 36 9.41 -3.41 19.45
C LEU A 36 10.60 -4.18 18.89
N LEU A 37 11.22 -5.04 19.72
CA LEU A 37 12.33 -5.91 19.35
C LEU A 37 11.95 -7.37 19.61
N VAL A 38 11.88 -8.20 18.57
CA VAL A 38 11.42 -9.60 18.64
C VAL A 38 12.46 -10.53 18.05
N SER A 39 12.87 -11.58 18.78
CA SER A 39 13.87 -12.54 18.28
C SER A 39 13.31 -13.55 17.28
N GLY A 40 12.00 -13.81 17.36
CA GLY A 40 11.26 -14.72 16.48
C GLY A 40 10.68 -14.04 15.24
N ASN A 41 9.82 -14.78 14.54
CA ASN A 41 9.05 -14.27 13.41
C ASN A 41 7.80 -13.52 13.93
N VAL A 42 7.49 -12.37 13.33
CA VAL A 42 6.30 -11.57 13.64
C VAL A 42 5.24 -11.82 12.58
N GLY A 43 4.11 -12.41 12.99
CA GLY A 43 2.92 -12.57 12.17
C GLY A 43 1.89 -11.47 12.47
N VAL A 44 1.41 -10.77 11.43
CA VAL A 44 0.27 -9.83 11.53
C VAL A 44 -0.87 -10.41 10.69
N GLY A 45 -1.96 -10.81 11.34
CA GLY A 45 -3.08 -11.52 10.70
C GLY A 45 -2.84 -13.04 10.50
N THR A 46 -1.61 -13.53 10.68
CA THR A 46 -1.28 -14.95 10.53
C THR A 46 -0.71 -15.56 11.82
N ALA A 47 -1.16 -16.78 12.14
CA ALA A 47 -0.61 -17.58 13.24
C ALA A 47 0.64 -18.38 12.85
N SER A 48 0.99 -18.42 11.55
CA SER A 48 2.11 -19.21 11.02
C SER A 48 3.01 -18.35 10.14
N PRO A 49 3.77 -17.41 10.72
CA PRO A 49 4.69 -16.55 9.97
C PRO A 49 5.89 -17.35 9.45
N ILE A 50 6.10 -17.32 8.11
CA ILE A 50 7.17 -18.08 7.42
C ILE A 50 8.44 -17.24 7.19
N THR A 51 8.36 -15.93 7.35
CA THR A 51 9.46 -14.96 7.25
C THR A 51 9.56 -14.14 8.54
N LYS A 52 10.67 -13.42 8.74
CA LYS A 52 10.92 -12.60 9.94
C LYS A 52 9.78 -11.61 10.23
N LEU A 53 9.24 -11.00 9.19
CA LEU A 53 7.98 -10.27 9.21
C LEU A 53 7.06 -10.89 8.16
N HIS A 54 5.87 -11.34 8.59
CA HIS A 54 4.82 -11.85 7.71
C HIS A 54 3.50 -11.14 8.01
N VAL A 55 3.09 -10.26 7.10
CA VAL A 55 1.79 -9.55 7.18
C VAL A 55 0.81 -10.20 6.22
N GLU A 56 -0.27 -10.79 6.73
CA GLU A 56 -1.37 -11.31 5.94
C GLU A 56 -1.97 -10.20 5.05
N GLY A 57 -2.50 -10.57 3.89
CA GLY A 57 -3.05 -9.65 2.90
C GLY A 57 -2.71 -10.08 1.49
N ALA A 58 -3.41 -9.54 0.50
CA ALA A 58 -3.20 -9.85 -0.90
C ALA A 58 -2.06 -9.01 -1.52
N CYS A 59 -1.44 -9.53 -2.58
CA CYS A 59 -0.50 -8.79 -3.42
C CYS A 59 -0.57 -9.24 -4.88
N VAL A 60 0.04 -8.43 -5.75
CA VAL A 60 0.33 -8.73 -7.16
C VAL A 60 1.84 -8.95 -7.35
N THR A 61 2.25 -9.45 -8.51
CA THR A 61 3.69 -9.62 -8.82
C THR A 61 4.39 -8.28 -9.02
N GLY A 62 5.67 -8.20 -8.65
CA GLY A 62 6.49 -6.96 -8.71
C GLY A 62 6.58 -6.32 -10.11
N ASP A 63 6.44 -7.11 -11.16
CA ASP A 63 6.44 -6.66 -12.55
C ASP A 63 5.07 -6.17 -13.06
N THR A 64 4.08 -6.03 -12.17
CA THR A 64 2.80 -5.41 -12.51
C THR A 64 3.02 -3.93 -12.84
N LEU A 65 2.60 -3.51 -14.03
CA LEU A 65 2.71 -2.12 -14.47
C LEU A 65 1.53 -1.29 -13.96
N LEU A 66 1.84 -0.21 -13.25
CA LEU A 66 0.90 0.78 -12.74
C LEU A 66 1.00 2.08 -13.55
N PRO A 67 -0.13 2.74 -13.85
CA PRO A 67 -0.14 4.09 -14.39
C PRO A 67 0.26 5.08 -13.28
N ILE A 68 1.46 5.64 -13.38
CA ILE A 68 2.04 6.53 -12.40
C ILE A 68 2.25 7.92 -13.00
N ARG A 69 2.08 8.96 -12.17
CA ARG A 69 2.69 10.27 -12.41
C ARG A 69 3.68 10.63 -11.31
N ARG A 70 4.82 11.19 -11.70
CA ARG A 70 5.92 11.59 -10.80
C ARG A 70 6.27 13.05 -11.01
N ARG A 71 6.51 13.78 -9.93
CA ARG A 71 7.01 15.17 -10.01
C ARG A 71 8.44 15.18 -10.52
N LYS A 72 8.70 15.98 -11.55
CA LYS A 72 10.04 16.22 -12.07
C LYS A 72 10.35 17.72 -12.02
N ARG A 73 11.53 18.08 -11.52
CA ARG A 73 12.01 19.46 -11.62
C ARG A 73 12.44 19.74 -13.06
N LYS A 74 12.05 20.90 -13.56
CA LYS A 74 12.40 21.37 -14.89
C LYS A 74 12.86 22.82 -14.78
N LYS A 75 14.06 23.08 -15.30
CA LYS A 75 14.51 24.46 -15.51
C LYS A 75 13.70 25.08 -16.64
N LYS A 76 13.28 26.33 -16.45
CA LYS A 76 12.51 27.07 -17.45
C LYS A 76 13.35 27.41 -18.69
N TYR A 77 14.61 27.75 -18.48
CA TYR A 77 15.65 27.93 -19.51
C TYR A 77 16.96 27.26 -19.05
N ALA A 78 17.87 26.98 -19.98
CA ALA A 78 19.12 26.26 -19.69
C ALA A 78 19.93 26.88 -18.52
N ASP A 79 19.99 28.22 -18.49
CA ASP A 79 20.74 29.00 -17.49
C ASP A 79 19.86 29.69 -16.44
N SER A 80 18.57 29.34 -16.33
CA SER A 80 17.71 29.95 -15.30
C SER A 80 17.79 29.21 -13.98
N ASP A 81 17.86 29.96 -12.88
CA ASP A 81 17.61 29.46 -11.52
C ASP A 81 16.11 29.29 -11.21
N ASP A 82 15.24 29.71 -12.14
CA ASP A 82 13.79 29.52 -12.05
C ASP A 82 13.42 28.06 -12.35
N GLU A 83 13.08 27.34 -11.29
CA GLU A 83 12.72 25.93 -11.34
C GLU A 83 11.21 25.76 -11.31
N THR A 84 10.68 25.14 -12.35
CA THR A 84 9.27 24.75 -12.45
C THR A 84 9.11 23.26 -12.22
N TRP A 85 7.88 22.83 -11.92
CA TRP A 85 7.56 21.43 -11.69
C TRP A 85 6.64 20.90 -12.78
N GLU A 86 7.06 19.82 -13.42
CA GLU A 86 6.27 19.11 -14.43
C GLU A 86 5.88 17.74 -13.90
N TRP A 87 4.77 17.21 -14.42
CA TRP A 87 4.35 15.84 -14.16
C TRP A 87 4.81 14.95 -15.31
N ASP A 88 5.56 13.91 -14.97
CA ASP A 88 5.93 12.85 -15.91
C ASP A 88 4.93 11.69 -15.76
N TYR A 89 4.39 11.19 -16.87
CA TYR A 89 3.33 10.17 -16.89
C TYR A 89 3.83 8.91 -17.61
N PHE A 90 3.85 7.78 -16.91
CA PHE A 90 4.42 6.54 -17.45
C PHE A 90 3.84 5.28 -16.79
N LEU A 91 4.10 4.13 -17.39
CA LEU A 91 3.87 2.83 -16.78
C LEU A 91 5.10 2.45 -15.94
N CYS A 92 4.91 2.29 -14.65
CA CYS A 92 5.96 1.93 -13.70
C CYS A 92 5.68 0.54 -13.15
N ARG A 93 6.70 -0.31 -13.04
CA ARG A 93 6.54 -1.56 -12.30
C ARG A 93 6.29 -1.27 -10.82
N ILE A 94 5.39 -2.02 -10.19
CA ILE A 94 5.02 -1.78 -8.79
C ILE A 94 6.24 -1.88 -7.84
N ASP A 95 7.25 -2.67 -8.19
CA ASP A 95 8.51 -2.76 -7.43
C ASP A 95 9.50 -1.60 -7.67
N GLU A 96 9.22 -0.71 -8.62
CA GLU A 96 10.03 0.48 -8.95
C GLU A 96 9.30 1.81 -8.59
N VAL A 97 8.10 1.71 -8.03
CA VAL A 97 7.31 2.84 -7.54
C VAL A 97 7.98 3.46 -6.32
N LEU A 98 8.02 4.79 -6.27
CA LEU A 98 8.62 5.55 -5.17
C LEU A 98 7.56 6.20 -4.29
N SER A 99 7.89 6.39 -3.01
CA SER A 99 7.08 7.22 -2.11
C SER A 99 6.89 8.62 -2.68
N GLY A 100 5.65 9.09 -2.70
CA GLY A 100 5.27 10.39 -3.25
C GLY A 100 4.90 10.36 -4.74
N ASP A 101 5.09 9.24 -5.43
CA ASP A 101 4.42 9.01 -6.72
C ASP A 101 2.92 9.03 -6.56
N GLU A 102 2.21 9.30 -7.65
CA GLU A 102 0.76 9.23 -7.65
C GLU A 102 0.26 8.18 -8.64
N VAL A 103 -0.67 7.35 -8.19
CA VAL A 103 -1.30 6.29 -8.98
C VAL A 103 -2.71 6.69 -9.38
N LEU A 104 -3.08 6.36 -10.60
CA LEU A 104 -4.41 6.58 -11.11
C LEU A 104 -5.40 5.61 -10.43
N SER A 105 -6.36 6.14 -9.68
CA SER A 105 -7.34 5.37 -8.92
C SER A 105 -8.77 5.73 -9.33
N LEU A 106 -9.69 4.77 -9.21
CA LEU A 106 -11.11 5.00 -9.47
C LEU A 106 -11.84 5.33 -8.16
N ARG A 107 -12.42 6.52 -8.07
CA ARG A 107 -13.36 6.89 -7.02
C ARG A 107 -14.78 6.52 -7.43
N LEU A 108 -15.44 5.67 -6.65
CA LEU A 108 -16.84 5.33 -6.88
C LEU A 108 -17.74 6.54 -6.56
N PRO A 109 -18.87 6.71 -7.27
CA PRO A 109 -19.83 7.76 -6.96
C PRO A 109 -20.39 7.58 -5.54
N GLU A 110 -20.35 8.62 -4.71
CA GLU A 110 -20.92 8.54 -3.35
C GLU A 110 -22.37 9.05 -3.28
N GLY A 111 -22.90 9.59 -4.39
CA GLY A 111 -24.29 10.00 -4.45
C GLY A 111 -24.76 10.44 -5.85
N PRO A 112 -26.05 10.79 -6.00
CA PRO A 112 -26.66 11.10 -7.29
C PRO A 112 -26.02 12.26 -8.04
N ARG A 113 -25.40 13.21 -7.33
CA ARG A 113 -24.69 14.36 -7.94
C ARG A 113 -23.42 13.95 -8.69
N ASP A 114 -22.74 12.88 -8.26
CA ASP A 114 -21.53 12.37 -8.94
C ASP A 114 -21.88 11.65 -10.26
N LEU A 115 -23.12 11.17 -10.41
CA LEU A 115 -23.60 10.50 -11.62
C LEU A 115 -23.98 11.47 -12.76
N LEU A 116 -24.08 12.77 -12.47
CA LEU A 116 -24.58 13.80 -13.38
C LEU A 116 -23.48 14.77 -13.87
N SER A 117 -22.22 14.59 -13.48
CA SER A 117 -21.14 15.47 -13.97
C SER A 117 -20.71 15.08 -15.39
N GLU A 118 -20.71 16.07 -16.29
CA GLU A 118 -20.23 15.97 -17.69
C GLU A 118 -18.70 15.99 -17.81
N ASP A 119 -17.98 15.77 -16.69
CA ASP A 119 -16.52 15.70 -16.69
C ASP A 119 -16.08 14.57 -17.63
N LYS A 120 -15.18 14.86 -18.58
CA LYS A 120 -14.66 13.87 -19.53
C LYS A 120 -13.89 12.72 -18.85
N ASP A 121 -13.54 12.91 -17.58
CA ASP A 121 -12.88 11.92 -16.71
C ASP A 121 -13.88 11.06 -15.91
N ASN A 122 -15.19 11.29 -16.11
CA ASN A 122 -16.27 10.53 -15.48
C ASN A 122 -16.60 9.32 -16.37
N PHE A 123 -16.07 8.15 -16.01
CA PHE A 123 -16.67 6.90 -16.48
C PHE A 123 -17.97 6.77 -15.70
N GLY A 124 -19.13 6.47 -16.31
CA GLY A 124 -20.43 6.35 -15.60
C GLY A 124 -20.49 5.37 -14.39
N SER A 125 -19.35 4.80 -13.98
CA SER A 125 -19.07 3.98 -12.80
C SER A 125 -18.17 4.66 -11.75
N GLY A 126 -17.72 5.91 -11.93
CA GLY A 126 -16.83 6.63 -11.02
C GLY A 126 -15.88 7.64 -11.69
N LYS A 127 -15.30 8.55 -10.90
CA LYS A 127 -14.32 9.54 -11.37
C LYS A 127 -12.90 9.01 -11.18
N VAL A 128 -12.07 9.16 -12.20
CA VAL A 128 -10.66 8.77 -12.11
C VAL A 128 -9.84 9.92 -11.52
N GLU A 129 -9.04 9.64 -10.50
CA GLU A 129 -8.24 10.65 -9.80
C GLU A 129 -6.88 10.10 -9.36
N TRP A 130 -5.91 10.99 -9.21
CA TRP A 130 -4.55 10.65 -8.81
C TRP A 130 -4.42 10.64 -7.30
N HIS A 131 -3.89 9.55 -6.75
CA HIS A 131 -3.68 9.37 -5.30
C HIS A 131 -2.21 9.15 -4.98
N ARG A 132 -1.73 9.82 -3.93
CA ARG A 132 -0.35 9.71 -3.47
C ARG A 132 -0.08 8.34 -2.86
N ILE A 133 0.98 7.70 -3.35
CA ILE A 133 1.52 6.45 -2.82
C ILE A 133 2.44 6.81 -1.65
N ASN A 134 2.13 6.28 -0.47
CA ASN A 134 2.97 6.46 0.69
C ASN A 134 4.21 5.57 0.64
N ASP A 135 4.03 4.29 0.29
CA ASP A 135 5.12 3.33 0.13
C ASP A 135 4.61 2.06 -0.57
N VAL A 136 5.53 1.18 -0.98
CA VAL A 136 5.26 -0.17 -1.49
C VAL A 136 5.54 -1.19 -0.38
N MET A 137 4.68 -2.20 -0.25
CA MET A 137 4.87 -3.26 0.74
C MET A 137 5.34 -4.55 0.08
N ASP A 138 6.56 -5.00 0.41
CA ASP A 138 7.00 -6.34 0.07
C ASP A 138 6.25 -7.38 0.91
N LYS A 139 5.52 -8.27 0.23
CA LYS A 139 4.72 -9.33 0.85
C LYS A 139 5.42 -10.70 0.84
N GLY A 140 6.69 -10.73 0.46
CA GLY A 140 7.52 -11.92 0.35
C GLY A 140 7.08 -12.86 -0.77
N HIS A 141 7.60 -14.09 -0.74
CA HIS A 141 7.24 -15.12 -1.69
C HIS A 141 5.87 -15.71 -1.37
N ARG A 142 4.98 -15.74 -2.36
CA ARG A 142 3.63 -16.31 -2.26
C ARG A 142 3.30 -17.11 -3.50
N GLU A 143 2.32 -18.00 -3.36
CA GLU A 143 1.71 -18.66 -4.51
C GLU A 143 1.02 -17.62 -5.41
N ILE A 144 1.27 -17.74 -6.72
CA ILE A 144 0.77 -16.80 -7.73
C ILE A 144 -0.18 -17.53 -8.67
N PHE A 145 -1.31 -16.89 -8.91
CA PHE A 145 -2.34 -17.29 -9.85
C PHE A 145 -2.35 -16.32 -11.03
N GLU A 146 -2.62 -16.83 -12.22
CA GLU A 146 -2.77 -16.01 -13.42
C GLU A 146 -4.24 -15.94 -13.84
N LEU A 147 -4.76 -14.72 -13.92
CA LEU A 147 -6.08 -14.40 -14.43
C LEU A 147 -5.93 -13.90 -15.86
N VAL A 148 -6.60 -14.57 -16.81
CA VAL A 148 -6.63 -14.16 -18.22
C VAL A 148 -8.01 -13.60 -18.54
N THR A 149 -8.08 -12.34 -18.96
CA THR A 149 -9.34 -11.71 -19.35
C THR A 149 -9.76 -12.14 -20.77
N LYS A 150 -11.03 -11.90 -21.13
CA LYS A 150 -11.51 -12.12 -22.52
C LYS A 150 -10.70 -11.37 -23.58
N SER A 151 -10.09 -10.25 -23.22
CA SER A 151 -9.23 -9.47 -24.12
C SER A 151 -7.79 -9.98 -24.22
N GLY A 152 -7.45 -11.08 -23.51
CA GLY A 152 -6.09 -11.63 -23.47
C GLY A 152 -5.15 -10.89 -22.51
N ARG A 153 -5.63 -9.92 -21.73
CA ARG A 153 -4.82 -9.28 -20.68
C ARG A 153 -4.63 -10.25 -19.53
N ARG A 154 -3.44 -10.23 -18.94
CA ARG A 154 -3.02 -11.17 -17.89
C ARG A 154 -2.78 -10.40 -16.60
N ILE A 155 -3.27 -10.93 -15.50
CA ILE A 155 -3.02 -10.39 -14.15
C ILE A 155 -2.46 -11.54 -13.32
N ARG A 156 -1.28 -11.33 -12.70
CA ARG A 156 -0.65 -12.31 -11.82
C ARG A 156 -0.71 -11.83 -10.38
N THR A 157 -1.31 -12.65 -9.52
CA THR A 157 -1.75 -12.19 -8.20
C THR A 157 -1.95 -13.33 -7.22
N THR A 158 -2.08 -13.01 -5.94
CA THR A 158 -2.50 -13.97 -4.91
C THR A 158 -3.98 -14.33 -5.04
N ALA A 159 -4.37 -15.53 -4.60
CA ALA A 159 -5.72 -16.09 -4.76
C ALA A 159 -6.88 -15.18 -4.28
N ARG A 160 -6.62 -14.31 -3.30
CA ARG A 160 -7.65 -13.47 -2.65
C ARG A 160 -7.48 -11.97 -2.94
N HIS A 161 -6.75 -11.62 -4.00
CA HIS A 161 -6.64 -10.21 -4.36
C HIS A 161 -7.99 -9.68 -4.89
N PRO A 162 -8.54 -8.61 -4.31
CA PRO A 162 -9.79 -8.04 -4.78
C PRO A 162 -9.60 -7.36 -6.13
N TYR A 163 -10.59 -7.50 -7.01
CA TYR A 163 -10.68 -6.78 -8.28
C TYR A 163 -12.08 -6.22 -8.44
N LEU A 164 -12.17 -5.00 -8.96
CA LEU A 164 -13.43 -4.43 -9.37
C LEU A 164 -13.95 -5.17 -10.60
N VAL A 165 -15.17 -5.69 -10.53
CA VAL A 165 -15.83 -6.40 -11.63
C VAL A 165 -17.18 -5.75 -11.94
N LYS A 166 -17.51 -5.65 -13.22
CA LYS A 166 -18.88 -5.33 -13.65
C LYS A 166 -19.64 -6.65 -13.78
N LEU A 167 -20.63 -6.86 -12.92
CA LEU A 167 -21.54 -7.99 -13.07
C LEU A 167 -22.40 -7.76 -14.30
N LEU A 168 -22.31 -8.67 -15.27
CA LEU A 168 -23.27 -8.74 -16.36
C LEU A 168 -24.48 -9.49 -15.82
N ASN A 169 -25.47 -8.76 -15.34
CA ASN A 169 -26.78 -9.36 -15.08
C ASN A 169 -27.33 -9.77 -16.45
N GLY A 170 -27.58 -11.06 -16.62
CA GLY A 170 -28.17 -11.64 -17.83
C GLY A 170 -29.62 -11.23 -18.03
#